data_AF-A0A9K3L8E5-F1
#
_entry.id   AF-A0A9K3L8E5-F1
#
_cell.length_a   1.000
_cell.length_b   1.000
_cell.length_c   1.000
_cell.angle_alpha   90.00
_cell.angle_beta   90.00
_cell.angle_gamma   90.00
#
_symmetry.space_group_name_H-M   'P 1'
#
loop_
_entity.id
_entity.type
_entity.pdbx_description
1 polymer ?
#
loop_
_entity_poly.entity_id
_entity_poly.type
_entity_poly.pdbx_seq_one_letter_code
_entity_poly.pdbx_strand_id
1 'polypeptide(L)'
;MTSDAMKWIPADLKAFQDCWEEITDDSQPYEVVMEDDFSQDYSAKRMCDILGHIAQRLTSLISGRGKTVNRVAVLEQLLDTSVLYKLEEYTTQMLVSLKHQPLVPFEFREFLFTRWLRSRFKVSNEVAFASLMKHVASDNFTLMERDRFIAIQSCTRGYAQAGRTASVHSNAWTQQGAMLRRMKEIEVALFERSVHALLDKENGFIVLDDELIASRAADVEQKAVSNRKRGKEGPVADCIACSMLSTCFGMRLRVKNDSSNVDRLLDSLLIPKHTECGIELAFDRGYGKLAAVLAAADRDLDVITIAGKLGSRHPYNTVEDWDAAMQKRRHRSLLTHETIRGLKAICGQWLIPSDNYLGCEVRVAKRQKPQSKTVYALALRDVFNRKEVRKDLKFFVTQNHKPYTFVGVPKVQENKNDVLFSHTKASATRSCVEGMILQSAEPLTTGQRCADWFLMKSMLISGTMAGEIAQTVDLNTLRMSDEGLTNLLQDCIASWFGRHKGTAMMAAGSRNEEPTIQKLRSSVKFIQVIYDVGLLRWRNNRCIGVSPDAVCLISVAGKTQPVPCCLEIKSRLADTTVRRAESSATKHGSVVNCVFGGDTFKDCVPAENRAQDFYMESMW
;
A
#
# COMPACT_ATOMS: atom_id res chain seq x y z
N MET A 1 -15.87 -22.44 -42.84
CA MET A 1 -15.80 -23.34 -41.66
C MET A 1 -17.18 -23.46 -41.04
N THR A 2 -17.62 -24.67 -40.67
CA THR A 2 -18.94 -24.91 -40.08
C THR A 2 -19.02 -24.37 -38.65
N SER A 3 -20.22 -23.95 -38.20
CA SER A 3 -20.52 -23.60 -36.80
C SER A 3 -19.97 -24.64 -35.80
N ASP A 4 -19.97 -25.91 -36.21
CA ASP A 4 -19.44 -27.03 -35.45
C ASP A 4 -17.93 -26.98 -35.16
N ALA A 5 -17.11 -26.38 -36.01
CA ALA A 5 -15.68 -26.28 -35.76
C ALA A 5 -15.38 -25.25 -34.64
N MET A 6 -16.22 -24.21 -34.51
CA MET A 6 -16.05 -23.13 -33.54
C MET A 6 -16.32 -23.56 -32.09
N LYS A 7 -17.05 -24.66 -31.85
CA LYS A 7 -17.23 -25.22 -30.49
C LYS A 7 -15.92 -25.70 -29.87
N TRP A 8 -14.91 -25.94 -30.71
CA TRP A 8 -13.59 -26.41 -30.28
C TRP A 8 -12.62 -25.30 -29.87
N ILE A 9 -12.96 -24.03 -30.10
CA ILE A 9 -12.17 -22.91 -29.58
C ILE A 9 -12.54 -22.71 -28.09
N PRO A 10 -11.57 -22.67 -27.15
CA PRO A 10 -11.82 -22.28 -25.77
C PRO A 10 -12.53 -20.94 -25.67
N ALA A 11 -13.42 -20.78 -24.69
CA ALA A 11 -14.13 -19.51 -24.46
C ALA A 11 -13.17 -18.31 -24.31
N ASP A 12 -11.98 -18.55 -23.76
CA ASP A 12 -10.95 -17.51 -23.60
C ASP A 12 -10.28 -17.06 -24.90
N LEU A 13 -10.43 -17.81 -25.99
CA LEU A 13 -9.84 -17.54 -27.30
C LEU A 13 -10.90 -17.10 -28.32
N LYS A 14 -12.11 -16.79 -27.86
CA LYS A 14 -13.27 -16.40 -28.68
C LYS A 14 -13.50 -14.89 -28.73
N ALA A 15 -12.43 -14.10 -28.69
CA ALA A 15 -12.50 -12.65 -28.76
C ALA A 15 -13.35 -12.16 -29.96
N PHE A 16 -13.19 -12.81 -31.12
CA PHE A 16 -13.96 -12.54 -32.34
C PHE A 16 -15.48 -12.79 -32.23
N GLN A 17 -15.95 -13.53 -31.21
CA GLN A 17 -17.38 -13.74 -30.93
C GLN A 17 -17.89 -12.85 -29.78
N ASP A 18 -16.99 -12.22 -29.03
CA ASP A 18 -17.29 -11.51 -27.79
C ASP A 18 -17.50 -10.00 -27.97
N CYS A 19 -17.73 -9.56 -29.21
CA CYS A 19 -17.92 -8.15 -29.60
C CYS A 19 -16.71 -7.27 -29.28
N TRP A 20 -15.49 -7.82 -29.38
CA TRP A 20 -14.27 -7.02 -29.31
C TRP A 20 -13.97 -6.41 -30.68
N GLU A 21 -13.65 -5.13 -30.67
CA GLU A 21 -13.21 -4.36 -31.83
C GLU A 21 -11.77 -3.90 -31.58
N GLU A 22 -10.84 -4.27 -32.45
CA GLU A 22 -9.46 -3.79 -32.36
C GLU A 22 -9.41 -2.31 -32.78
N ILE A 23 -8.70 -1.50 -31.99
CA ILE A 23 -8.45 -0.10 -32.28
C ILE A 23 -7.13 -0.01 -33.04
N THR A 24 -7.21 0.37 -34.31
CA THR A 24 -6.06 0.49 -35.21
C THR A 24 -5.65 1.94 -35.47
N ASP A 25 -6.40 2.93 -34.96
CA ASP A 25 -6.10 4.36 -35.12
C ASP A 25 -4.95 4.81 -34.22
N ASP A 26 -4.15 5.77 -34.70
CA ASP A 26 -3.04 6.41 -33.97
C ASP A 26 -3.50 7.23 -32.74
N SER A 27 -4.81 7.37 -32.52
CA SER A 27 -5.37 7.95 -31.30
C SER A 27 -5.20 6.98 -30.13
N GLN A 28 -3.99 6.93 -29.58
CA GLN A 28 -3.69 6.07 -28.45
C GLN A 28 -4.58 6.47 -27.26
N PRO A 29 -5.39 5.54 -26.70
CA PRO A 29 -6.18 5.82 -25.50
C PRO A 29 -5.31 5.86 -24.24
N TYR A 30 -3.99 5.94 -24.41
CA TYR A 30 -3.02 5.94 -23.35
C TYR A 30 -1.87 6.89 -23.66
N GLU A 31 -1.23 7.39 -22.62
CA GLU A 31 0.01 8.15 -22.65
C GLU A 31 1.07 7.38 -21.85
N VAL A 32 2.33 7.50 -22.24
CA VAL A 32 3.44 7.03 -21.42
C VAL A 32 4.09 8.26 -20.81
N VAL A 33 4.07 8.35 -19.48
CA VAL A 33 4.73 9.44 -18.75
C VAL A 33 5.87 8.87 -17.93
N MET A 34 6.82 9.73 -17.59
CA MET A 34 7.90 9.38 -16.67
C MET A 34 7.35 9.31 -15.24
N GLU A 35 8.00 8.55 -14.36
CA GLU A 35 7.61 8.41 -12.94
C GLU A 35 7.42 9.76 -12.23
N ASP A 36 8.33 10.69 -12.50
CA ASP A 36 8.26 12.06 -11.99
C ASP A 36 6.96 12.76 -12.43
N ASP A 37 6.51 12.52 -13.66
CA ASP A 37 5.31 13.15 -14.20
C ASP A 37 4.02 12.61 -13.56
N PHE A 38 3.93 11.29 -13.39
CA PHE A 38 2.79 10.64 -12.74
C PHE A 38 2.57 11.09 -11.29
N SER A 39 3.65 11.25 -10.52
CA SER A 39 3.58 11.59 -9.10
C SER A 39 2.86 12.93 -8.81
N GLN A 40 2.90 13.88 -9.73
CA GLN A 40 2.33 15.22 -9.53
C GLN A 40 0.86 15.33 -9.90
N ASP A 41 0.54 14.83 -11.09
CA ASP A 41 -0.73 15.11 -11.74
C ASP A 41 -1.83 14.15 -11.25
N TYR A 42 -1.43 12.97 -10.77
CA TYR A 42 -2.37 11.90 -10.44
C TYR A 42 -2.48 11.58 -8.94
N SER A 43 -1.40 11.62 -8.16
CA SER A 43 -1.48 11.22 -6.74
C SER A 43 -1.70 12.38 -5.77
N ALA A 44 -1.03 13.51 -5.98
CA ALA A 44 -1.07 14.65 -5.07
C ALA A 44 -2.43 15.31 -4.99
N LYS A 45 -2.92 15.80 -6.13
CA LYS A 45 -4.21 16.48 -6.23
C LYS A 45 -5.32 15.57 -5.72
N ARG A 46 -5.36 14.32 -6.20
CA ARG A 46 -6.35 13.34 -5.78
C ARG A 46 -6.31 13.09 -4.27
N MET A 47 -5.13 12.99 -3.67
CA MET A 47 -5.05 12.82 -2.22
C MET A 47 -5.51 14.08 -1.47
N CYS A 48 -5.18 15.27 -1.94
CA CYS A 48 -5.70 16.52 -1.37
C CYS A 48 -7.23 16.55 -1.41
N ASP A 49 -7.81 16.19 -2.56
CA ASP A 49 -9.24 16.13 -2.76
C ASP A 49 -9.89 15.13 -1.79
N ILE A 50 -9.32 13.92 -1.67
CA ILE A 50 -9.79 12.89 -0.71
C ILE A 50 -9.69 13.38 0.74
N LEU A 51 -8.56 13.98 1.15
CA LEU A 51 -8.37 14.46 2.52
C LEU A 51 -9.29 15.66 2.82
N GLY A 52 -9.44 16.56 1.86
CA GLY A 52 -10.37 17.69 1.92
C GLY A 52 -11.81 17.21 2.06
N HIS A 53 -12.20 16.23 1.24
CA HIS A 53 -13.50 15.56 1.33
C HIS A 53 -13.73 14.97 2.72
N ILE A 54 -12.80 14.17 3.22
CA ILE A 54 -12.89 13.54 4.55
C ILE A 54 -13.03 14.61 5.64
N ALA A 55 -12.19 15.64 5.62
CA ALA A 55 -12.20 16.70 6.62
C ALA A 55 -13.53 17.47 6.62
N GLN A 56 -14.01 17.86 5.44
CA GLN A 56 -15.30 18.54 5.28
C GLN A 56 -16.45 17.64 5.73
N ARG A 57 -16.46 16.36 5.31
CA ARG A 57 -17.53 15.42 5.59
C ARG A 57 -17.62 15.08 7.07
N LEU A 58 -16.50 14.77 7.72
CA LEU A 58 -16.47 14.53 9.17
C LEU A 58 -16.88 15.79 9.95
N THR A 59 -16.40 16.96 9.54
CA THR A 59 -16.77 18.23 10.18
C THR A 59 -18.27 18.48 10.08
N SER A 60 -18.86 18.28 8.90
CA SER A 60 -20.29 18.42 8.67
C SER A 60 -21.10 17.43 9.50
N LEU A 61 -20.73 16.14 9.50
CA LEU A 61 -21.45 15.09 10.23
C LEU A 61 -21.40 15.27 11.75
N ILE A 62 -20.26 15.68 12.28
CA ILE A 62 -20.05 15.86 13.73
C ILE A 62 -20.69 17.17 14.20
N SER A 63 -20.44 18.28 13.49
CA SER A 63 -21.00 19.58 13.85
C SER A 63 -22.53 19.61 13.68
N GLY A 64 -23.07 18.91 12.69
CA GLY A 64 -24.52 18.74 12.51
C GLY A 64 -25.20 18.00 13.67
N ARG A 65 -24.43 17.31 14.54
CA ARG A 65 -24.90 16.70 15.79
C ARG A 65 -24.65 17.58 17.02
N GLY A 66 -24.21 18.83 16.82
CA GLY A 66 -23.86 19.76 17.90
C GLY A 66 -22.60 19.38 18.68
N LYS A 67 -21.70 18.56 18.10
CA LYS A 67 -20.45 18.15 18.73
C LYS A 67 -19.27 18.93 18.15
N THR A 68 -18.29 19.24 18.99
CA THR A 68 -16.99 19.77 18.52
C THR A 68 -16.21 18.66 17.80
N VAL A 69 -15.61 19.00 16.66
CA VAL A 69 -14.76 18.07 15.92
C VAL A 69 -13.49 17.80 16.72
N ASN A 70 -13.39 16.59 17.25
CA ASN A 70 -12.20 16.10 17.95
C ASN A 70 -12.06 14.59 17.72
N ARG A 71 -10.93 14.02 18.15
CA ARG A 71 -10.61 12.59 17.92
C ARG A 71 -11.66 11.64 18.49
N VAL A 72 -12.25 11.97 19.63
CA VAL A 72 -13.29 11.15 20.27
C VAL A 72 -14.58 11.20 19.46
N ALA A 73 -15.01 12.40 19.04
CA ALA A 73 -16.20 12.57 18.22
C ALA A 73 -16.07 11.89 16.84
N VAL A 74 -14.87 11.93 16.24
CA VAL A 74 -14.57 11.18 15.00
C VAL A 74 -14.69 9.68 15.24
N LEU A 75 -14.11 9.16 16.32
CA LEU A 75 -14.20 7.74 16.64
C LEU A 75 -15.65 7.30 16.87
N GLU A 76 -16.45 8.07 17.62
CA GLU A 76 -17.88 7.81 17.82
C GLU A 76 -18.70 7.94 16.53
N GLN A 77 -18.28 8.81 15.61
CA GLN A 77 -18.92 8.95 14.31
C GLN A 77 -18.70 7.69 13.46
N LEU A 78 -17.47 7.17 13.44
CA LEU A 78 -17.07 6.01 12.64
C LEU A 78 -17.50 4.67 13.26
N LEU A 79 -17.50 4.56 14.59
CA LEU A 79 -17.89 3.34 15.29
C LEU A 79 -19.39 3.30 15.50
N ASP A 80 -20.09 2.44 14.75
CA ASP A 80 -21.54 2.33 14.89
C ASP A 80 -21.95 1.75 16.24
N THR A 81 -22.63 2.57 17.04
CA THR A 81 -23.18 2.17 18.33
C THR A 81 -24.18 1.03 18.20
N SER A 82 -24.92 0.93 17.08
CA SER A 82 -25.86 -0.18 16.85
C SER A 82 -25.13 -1.53 16.76
N VAL A 83 -23.95 -1.55 16.13
CA VAL A 83 -23.11 -2.75 16.01
C VAL A 83 -22.51 -3.14 17.35
N LEU A 84 -22.07 -2.16 18.13
CA LEU A 84 -21.59 -2.41 19.48
C LEU A 84 -22.65 -3.07 20.35
N TYR A 85 -23.90 -2.61 20.28
CA TYR A 85 -25.00 -3.24 21.02
C TYR A 85 -25.24 -4.69 20.61
N LYS A 86 -25.16 -5.03 19.32
CA LYS A 86 -25.27 -6.43 18.87
C LYS A 86 -24.13 -7.29 19.40
N LEU A 87 -22.88 -6.78 19.31
CA LEU A 87 -21.71 -7.48 19.85
C LEU A 87 -21.80 -7.66 21.38
N GLU A 88 -22.28 -6.65 22.10
CA GLU A 88 -22.56 -6.68 23.53
C GLU A 88 -23.59 -7.74 23.87
N GLU A 89 -24.71 -7.78 23.15
CA GLU A 89 -25.78 -8.76 23.35
C GLU A 89 -25.25 -10.20 23.14
N TYR A 90 -24.59 -10.45 22.01
CA TYR A 90 -24.10 -11.80 21.68
C TYR A 90 -22.98 -12.26 22.62
N THR A 91 -22.13 -11.34 23.05
CA THR A 91 -21.06 -11.62 24.02
C THR A 91 -21.65 -11.90 25.40
N THR A 92 -22.68 -11.15 25.82
CA THR A 92 -23.39 -11.37 27.09
C THR A 92 -24.05 -12.74 27.13
N GLN A 93 -24.73 -13.15 26.05
CA GLN A 93 -25.31 -14.48 25.94
C GLN A 93 -24.26 -15.59 26.19
N MET A 94 -23.05 -15.43 25.65
CA MET A 94 -21.96 -16.40 25.85
C MET A 94 -21.35 -16.33 27.26
N LEU A 95 -21.18 -15.13 27.84
CA LEU A 95 -20.69 -14.98 29.21
C LEU A 95 -21.62 -15.69 30.20
N VAL A 96 -22.93 -15.44 30.08
CA VAL A 96 -23.94 -16.06 30.95
C VAL A 96 -23.96 -17.58 30.77
N SER A 97 -23.84 -18.10 29.54
CA SER A 97 -23.82 -19.54 29.30
C SER A 97 -22.60 -20.25 29.92
N LEU A 98 -21.48 -19.54 30.08
CA LEU A 98 -20.29 -20.00 30.78
C LEU A 98 -20.24 -19.63 32.27
N LYS A 99 -21.35 -19.12 32.83
CA LYS A 99 -21.46 -18.68 34.24
C LYS A 99 -20.51 -17.54 34.62
N HIS A 100 -20.10 -16.72 33.64
CA HIS A 100 -19.48 -15.43 33.90
C HIS A 100 -20.54 -14.36 34.13
N GLN A 101 -20.15 -13.25 34.77
CA GLN A 101 -21.02 -12.09 34.92
C GLN A 101 -21.37 -11.51 33.53
N PRO A 102 -22.62 -11.08 33.30
CA PRO A 102 -23.01 -10.41 32.05
C PRO A 102 -22.21 -9.10 31.87
N LEU A 103 -22.23 -8.54 30.66
CA LEU A 103 -21.62 -7.23 30.44
C LEU A 103 -22.43 -6.14 31.16
N VAL A 104 -21.74 -5.17 31.78
CA VAL A 104 -22.37 -3.93 32.26
C VAL A 104 -22.33 -2.85 31.16
N PRO A 105 -23.15 -1.78 31.24
CA PRO A 105 -23.15 -0.73 30.22
C PRO A 105 -21.74 -0.19 29.96
N PHE A 106 -21.40 0.01 28.69
CA PHE A 106 -20.09 0.50 28.21
C PHE A 106 -18.88 -0.44 28.42
N GLU A 107 -19.02 -1.55 29.14
CA GLU A 107 -17.91 -2.47 29.43
C GLU A 107 -17.30 -3.07 28.16
N PHE A 108 -18.12 -3.33 27.14
CA PHE A 108 -17.60 -3.85 25.87
C PHE A 108 -16.77 -2.81 25.11
N ARG A 109 -17.09 -1.51 25.24
CA ARG A 109 -16.25 -0.44 24.69
C ARG A 109 -14.90 -0.38 25.39
N GLU A 110 -14.90 -0.47 26.71
CA GLU A 110 -13.67 -0.56 27.51
C GLU A 110 -12.83 -1.78 27.09
N PHE A 111 -13.47 -2.94 26.89
CA PHE A 111 -12.84 -4.14 26.35
C PHE A 111 -12.20 -3.88 24.98
N LEU A 112 -12.92 -3.25 24.04
CA LEU A 112 -12.41 -2.92 22.71
C LEU A 112 -11.20 -1.98 22.76
N PHE A 113 -11.25 -0.92 23.56
CA PHE A 113 -10.13 0.01 23.71
C PHE A 113 -8.93 -0.63 24.40
N THR A 114 -9.17 -1.45 25.43
CA THR A 114 -8.14 -2.28 26.07
C THR A 114 -7.51 -3.24 25.06
N ARG A 115 -8.32 -3.84 24.17
CA ARG A 115 -7.85 -4.74 23.12
C ARG A 115 -6.97 -4.00 22.09
N TRP A 116 -7.33 -2.79 21.70
CA TRP A 116 -6.51 -1.96 20.81
C TRP A 116 -5.20 -1.56 21.46
N LEU A 117 -5.21 -1.10 22.71
CA LEU A 117 -3.98 -0.83 23.46
C LEU A 117 -3.10 -2.08 23.53
N ARG A 118 -3.70 -3.23 23.86
CA ARG A 118 -3.01 -4.51 23.96
C ARG A 118 -2.32 -4.91 22.65
N SER A 119 -2.91 -4.59 21.49
CA SER A 119 -2.36 -4.91 20.17
C SER A 119 -1.02 -4.21 19.87
N ARG A 120 -0.68 -3.15 20.61
CA ARG A 120 0.59 -2.42 20.49
C ARG A 120 1.78 -3.21 21.01
N PHE A 121 1.54 -4.23 21.83
CA PHE A 121 2.60 -5.02 22.48
C PHE A 121 2.72 -6.41 21.85
N LYS A 122 3.93 -6.80 21.44
CA LYS A 122 4.23 -8.11 20.85
C LYS A 122 4.68 -9.14 21.90
N VAL A 123 4.00 -9.19 23.04
CA VAL A 123 4.27 -10.11 24.17
C VAL A 123 3.02 -10.91 24.54
N SER A 124 3.04 -11.74 25.60
CA SER A 124 1.84 -12.42 26.10
C SER A 124 0.87 -11.46 26.80
N ASN A 125 -0.39 -11.86 27.00
CA ASN A 125 -1.33 -11.04 27.78
C ASN A 125 -0.84 -10.81 29.21
N GLU A 126 -0.26 -11.82 29.83
CA GLU A 126 0.30 -11.71 31.18
C GLU A 126 1.39 -10.63 31.27
N VAL A 127 2.39 -10.68 30.39
CA VAL A 127 3.48 -9.69 30.37
C VAL A 127 2.96 -8.30 30.01
N ALA A 128 2.03 -8.20 29.05
CA ALA A 128 1.47 -6.91 28.66
C ALA A 128 0.73 -6.23 29.81
N PHE A 129 -0.15 -6.95 30.52
CA PHE A 129 -0.92 -6.40 31.64
C PHE A 129 -0.06 -6.14 32.87
N ALA A 130 0.88 -7.04 33.19
CA ALA A 130 1.71 -6.90 34.39
C ALA A 130 2.76 -5.78 34.27
N SER A 131 3.39 -5.64 33.10
CA SER A 131 4.62 -4.84 32.96
C SER A 131 4.51 -3.66 32.02
N LEU A 132 3.55 -3.63 31.09
CA LEU A 132 3.53 -2.61 30.02
C LEU A 132 2.31 -1.70 30.14
N MET A 133 1.11 -2.29 30.19
CA MET A 133 -0.15 -1.55 30.14
C MET A 133 -0.43 -0.79 31.43
N LYS A 134 0.02 -1.30 32.59
CA LYS A 134 -0.07 -0.57 33.87
C LYS A 134 0.66 0.76 33.87
N HIS A 135 1.78 0.88 33.15
CA HIS A 135 2.52 2.13 33.04
C HIS A 135 1.88 3.13 32.06
N VAL A 136 1.01 2.64 31.17
CA VAL A 136 0.28 3.47 30.19
C VAL A 136 -1.09 3.87 30.72
N ALA A 137 -1.64 3.11 31.67
CA ALA A 137 -2.80 3.52 32.43
C ALA A 137 -2.44 4.81 33.21
N SER A 138 -3.13 5.88 32.88
CA SER A 138 -3.03 7.18 33.53
C SER A 138 -4.36 7.49 34.20
N ASP A 139 -4.45 8.59 34.95
CA ASP A 139 -5.68 9.02 35.60
C ASP A 139 -6.88 9.17 34.62
N ASN A 140 -6.60 9.30 33.32
CA ASN A 140 -7.60 9.46 32.25
C ASN A 140 -7.88 8.17 31.44
N PHE A 141 -7.29 7.03 31.80
CA PHE A 141 -7.50 5.77 31.09
C PHE A 141 -7.63 4.61 32.08
N THR A 142 -8.88 4.16 32.30
CA THR A 142 -9.16 2.97 33.10
C THR A 142 -8.84 1.72 32.30
N LEU A 143 -7.91 0.91 32.81
CA LEU A 143 -7.56 -0.37 32.25
C LEU A 143 -8.49 -1.46 32.81
N MET A 144 -9.12 -2.23 31.93
CA MET A 144 -9.92 -3.38 32.33
C MET A 144 -9.08 -4.42 33.08
N GLU A 145 -9.64 -5.02 34.12
CA GLU A 145 -8.98 -6.11 34.84
C GLU A 145 -8.66 -7.29 33.93
N ARG A 146 -7.46 -7.87 34.08
CA ARG A 146 -6.92 -8.88 33.15
C ARG A 146 -7.86 -10.08 32.99
N ASP A 147 -8.35 -10.60 34.10
CA ASP A 147 -9.17 -11.81 34.09
C ASP A 147 -10.55 -11.54 33.47
N ARG A 148 -11.09 -10.34 33.70
CA ARG A 148 -12.31 -9.89 33.03
C ARG A 148 -12.11 -9.69 31.53
N PHE A 149 -10.99 -9.08 31.14
CA PHE A 149 -10.60 -8.94 29.73
C PHE A 149 -10.51 -10.30 29.02
N ILE A 150 -9.87 -11.30 29.66
CA ILE A 150 -9.76 -12.65 29.11
C ILE A 150 -11.15 -13.31 28.98
N ALA A 151 -12.01 -13.16 29.99
CA ALA A 151 -13.38 -13.70 29.95
C ALA A 151 -14.21 -13.09 28.81
N ILE A 152 -14.17 -11.77 28.63
CA ILE A 152 -14.87 -11.11 27.52
C ILE A 152 -14.24 -11.53 26.17
N GLN A 153 -12.91 -11.62 26.09
CA GLN A 153 -12.22 -12.04 24.86
C GLN A 153 -12.63 -13.45 24.40
N SER A 154 -12.70 -14.41 25.32
CA SER A 154 -13.10 -15.80 24.99
C SER A 154 -14.60 -15.90 24.66
N CYS A 155 -15.41 -14.99 25.17
CA CYS A 155 -16.86 -14.95 24.97
C CYS A 155 -17.32 -14.04 23.83
N THR A 156 -16.44 -13.27 23.20
CA THR A 156 -16.82 -12.34 22.12
C THR A 156 -17.44 -13.10 20.95
N ARG A 157 -18.63 -12.69 20.52
CA ARG A 157 -19.36 -13.31 19.39
C ARG A 157 -19.84 -12.24 18.41
N GLY A 158 -19.86 -12.59 17.13
CA GLY A 158 -20.39 -11.71 16.08
C GLY A 158 -21.75 -12.12 15.52
N TYR A 159 -22.45 -13.05 16.17
CA TYR A 159 -23.82 -13.45 15.84
C TYR A 159 -24.49 -14.10 17.04
N ALA A 160 -25.83 -14.08 17.07
CA ALA A 160 -26.63 -14.69 18.12
C ALA A 160 -26.39 -16.21 18.23
N GLN A 161 -26.30 -16.72 19.45
CA GLN A 161 -26.30 -18.17 19.66
C GLN A 161 -27.73 -18.70 19.48
N ALA A 162 -27.96 -19.45 18.40
CA ALA A 162 -29.19 -20.21 18.28
C ALA A 162 -29.16 -21.35 19.30
N GLY A 163 -30.24 -21.52 20.05
CA GLY A 163 -30.30 -22.36 21.25
C GLY A 163 -29.82 -23.81 21.10
N ARG A 164 -29.51 -24.37 22.27
CA ARG A 164 -28.86 -25.66 22.60
C ARG A 164 -27.33 -25.66 22.46
N THR A 165 -26.71 -25.42 23.60
CA THR A 165 -25.37 -25.90 23.96
C THR A 165 -25.23 -27.35 23.51
N ALA A 166 -24.41 -27.60 22.49
CA ALA A 166 -23.81 -28.90 22.35
C ALA A 166 -23.07 -29.15 23.67
N SER A 167 -23.55 -30.09 24.49
CA SER A 167 -22.70 -30.67 25.53
C SER A 167 -21.38 -31.04 24.87
N VAL A 168 -20.26 -30.84 25.56
CA VAL A 168 -18.89 -31.13 25.11
C VAL A 168 -18.72 -32.54 24.48
N HIS A 169 -19.72 -33.43 24.62
CA HIS A 169 -19.78 -34.78 24.10
C HIS A 169 -20.68 -35.01 22.87
N SER A 170 -21.35 -33.99 22.30
CA SER A 170 -22.17 -34.23 21.11
C SER A 170 -21.41 -33.91 19.82
N ASN A 171 -21.33 -34.90 18.93
CA ASN A 171 -20.86 -34.79 17.54
C ASN A 171 -21.71 -33.82 16.68
N ALA A 172 -22.57 -32.99 17.28
CA ALA A 172 -23.33 -31.96 16.61
C ALA A 172 -22.43 -30.81 16.11
N TRP A 173 -21.28 -30.58 16.76
CA TRP A 173 -20.36 -29.50 16.40
C TRP A 173 -19.64 -29.76 15.06
N THR A 174 -19.29 -31.02 14.76
CA THR A 174 -18.75 -31.43 13.45
C THR A 174 -19.82 -31.46 12.34
N GLN A 175 -21.09 -31.31 12.68
CA GLN A 175 -22.22 -31.27 11.74
C GLN A 175 -22.76 -29.86 11.48
N GLN A 176 -22.30 -28.83 12.22
CA GLN A 176 -22.70 -27.46 11.98
C GLN A 176 -22.04 -26.94 10.69
N GLY A 177 -22.85 -26.57 9.70
CA GLY A 177 -22.38 -25.95 8.46
C GLY A 177 -21.72 -24.58 8.70
N ALA A 178 -21.16 -23.97 7.65
CA ALA A 178 -20.24 -22.85 7.81
C ALA A 178 -20.80 -21.64 8.61
N MET A 179 -20.38 -21.48 9.87
CA MET A 179 -20.81 -20.46 10.83
C MET A 179 -20.28 -19.06 10.49
N LEU A 180 -19.15 -18.96 9.76
CA LEU A 180 -18.62 -17.66 9.33
C LEU A 180 -19.63 -16.86 8.49
N ARG A 181 -20.57 -17.53 7.81
CA ARG A 181 -21.66 -16.86 7.08
C ARG A 181 -22.54 -16.00 7.97
N ARG A 182 -22.60 -16.28 9.27
CA ARG A 182 -23.43 -15.53 10.23
C ARG A 182 -22.79 -14.19 10.62
N MET A 183 -21.51 -13.99 10.34
CA MET A 183 -20.81 -12.70 10.57
C MET A 183 -21.21 -11.61 9.58
N LYS A 184 -21.85 -11.97 8.45
CA LYS A 184 -22.15 -11.06 7.32
C LYS A 184 -22.84 -9.77 7.73
N GLU A 185 -23.77 -9.84 8.67
CA GLU A 185 -24.51 -8.67 9.15
C GLU A 185 -23.59 -7.68 9.86
N ILE A 186 -22.71 -8.18 10.74
CA ILE A 186 -21.73 -7.36 11.45
C ILE A 186 -20.65 -6.85 10.50
N GLU A 187 -20.19 -7.67 9.55
CA GLU A 187 -19.22 -7.25 8.52
C GLU A 187 -19.71 -5.99 7.80
N VAL A 188 -20.94 -5.98 7.28
CA VAL A 188 -21.48 -4.80 6.57
C VAL A 188 -21.63 -3.61 7.51
N ALA A 189 -22.25 -3.83 8.68
CA ALA A 189 -22.57 -2.74 9.59
C ALA A 189 -21.33 -2.07 10.21
N LEU A 190 -20.21 -2.81 10.38
CA LEU A 190 -18.95 -2.24 10.86
C LEU A 190 -18.37 -1.19 9.91
N PHE A 191 -18.56 -1.36 8.60
CA PHE A 191 -17.97 -0.47 7.60
C PHE A 191 -18.92 0.60 7.07
N GLU A 192 -20.24 0.42 7.20
CA GLU A 192 -21.26 1.31 6.63
C GLU A 192 -21.00 2.80 6.96
N ARG A 193 -20.75 3.14 8.22
CA ARG A 193 -20.46 4.52 8.63
C ARG A 193 -19.14 5.04 8.08
N SER A 194 -18.13 4.18 8.00
CA SER A 194 -16.81 4.56 7.47
C SER A 194 -16.89 4.81 5.97
N VAL A 195 -17.58 3.95 5.21
CA VAL A 195 -17.88 4.19 3.79
C VAL A 195 -18.60 5.53 3.62
N HIS A 196 -19.67 5.76 4.37
CA HIS A 196 -20.45 6.99 4.25
C HIS A 196 -19.69 8.27 4.64
N ALA A 197 -18.77 8.18 5.59
CA ALA A 197 -18.03 9.33 6.11
C ALA A 197 -16.71 9.59 5.38
N LEU A 198 -16.07 8.57 4.83
CA LEU A 198 -14.68 8.62 4.37
C LEU A 198 -14.47 8.30 2.89
N LEU A 199 -15.38 7.57 2.23
CA LEU A 199 -15.25 7.28 0.81
C LEU A 199 -15.67 8.51 -0.01
N ASP A 200 -14.71 9.11 -0.69
CA ASP A 200 -14.98 10.09 -1.72
C ASP A 200 -15.64 9.39 -2.92
N LYS A 201 -16.93 9.69 -3.14
CA LYS A 201 -17.74 9.07 -4.19
C LYS A 201 -17.55 9.68 -5.57
N GLU A 202 -16.81 10.78 -5.66
CA GLU A 202 -16.57 11.52 -6.90
C GLU A 202 -15.14 11.28 -7.40
N ASN A 203 -14.16 11.23 -6.50
CA ASN A 203 -12.73 11.11 -6.84
C ASN A 203 -12.01 9.94 -6.14
N GLY A 204 -12.76 9.04 -5.50
CA GLY A 204 -12.20 7.92 -4.76
C GLY A 204 -11.37 6.98 -5.64
N PHE A 205 -10.22 6.55 -5.11
CA PHE A 205 -9.44 5.46 -5.70
C PHE A 205 -9.33 4.32 -4.69
N ILE A 206 -10.00 3.21 -5.02
CA ILE A 206 -10.08 2.02 -4.18
C ILE A 206 -9.34 0.84 -4.81
N VAL A 207 -8.84 -0.03 -3.96
CA VAL A 207 -8.20 -1.30 -4.31
C VAL A 207 -8.99 -2.45 -3.71
N LEU A 208 -9.12 -3.54 -4.46
CA LEU A 208 -9.68 -4.80 -4.00
C LEU A 208 -8.60 -5.88 -4.02
N ASP A 209 -8.40 -6.53 -2.87
CA ASP A 209 -7.44 -7.62 -2.69
C ASP A 209 -7.93 -8.60 -1.61
N ASP A 210 -7.27 -9.76 -1.48
CA ASP A 210 -7.58 -10.74 -0.44
C ASP A 210 -6.62 -10.65 0.76
N GLU A 211 -7.16 -10.73 1.97
CA GLU A 211 -6.38 -10.79 3.21
C GLU A 211 -6.50 -12.18 3.86
N LEU A 212 -5.36 -12.75 4.27
CA LEU A 212 -5.34 -14.01 5.03
C LEU A 212 -5.24 -13.68 6.52
N ILE A 213 -6.30 -14.00 7.25
CA ILE A 213 -6.34 -13.81 8.70
C ILE A 213 -5.69 -15.02 9.35
N ALA A 214 -4.52 -14.86 9.96
CA ALA A 214 -3.77 -15.98 10.49
C ALA A 214 -4.55 -16.74 11.58
N SER A 215 -4.82 -18.03 11.37
CA SER A 215 -5.42 -18.91 12.37
C SER A 215 -5.05 -20.37 12.12
N ARG A 216 -4.53 -21.01 13.17
CA ARG A 216 -4.27 -22.46 13.21
C ARG A 216 -5.38 -23.24 13.92
N ALA A 217 -6.39 -22.55 14.43
CA ALA A 217 -7.42 -23.15 15.26
C ALA A 217 -8.19 -24.20 14.45
N ALA A 218 -8.32 -25.42 14.97
CA ALA A 218 -8.86 -26.56 14.23
C ALA A 218 -10.36 -26.39 13.88
N ASP A 219 -11.01 -25.48 14.60
CA ASP A 219 -12.42 -25.11 14.49
C ASP A 219 -12.73 -24.10 13.38
N VAL A 220 -11.72 -23.55 12.69
CA VAL A 220 -11.99 -22.73 11.49
C VAL A 220 -12.32 -23.63 10.30
N GLU A 221 -13.57 -23.54 9.87
CA GLU A 221 -14.18 -24.41 8.86
C GLU A 221 -13.55 -24.31 7.47
N GLN A 222 -13.06 -23.12 7.11
CA GLN A 222 -12.40 -22.88 5.83
C GLN A 222 -11.11 -22.11 6.05
N LYS A 223 -10.01 -22.78 5.74
CA LYS A 223 -8.68 -22.17 5.76
C LYS A 223 -8.04 -22.29 4.39
N ALA A 224 -7.32 -21.26 4.00
CA ALA A 224 -6.34 -21.35 2.95
C ALA A 224 -4.96 -21.56 3.56
N VAL A 225 -4.14 -22.37 2.90
CA VAL A 225 -2.71 -22.48 3.19
C VAL A 225 -1.97 -21.69 2.12
N SER A 226 -1.11 -20.76 2.55
CA SER A 226 -0.32 -19.92 1.66
C SER A 226 1.11 -19.81 2.17
N ASN A 227 2.06 -20.29 1.37
CA ASN A 227 3.48 -20.11 1.65
C ASN A 227 3.96 -18.66 1.40
N ARG A 228 3.13 -17.85 0.73
CA ARG A 228 3.45 -16.46 0.39
C ARG A 228 2.94 -15.45 1.42
N LYS A 229 1.84 -15.77 2.12
CA LYS A 229 1.20 -14.85 3.07
C LYS A 229 1.69 -15.08 4.49
N ARG A 230 1.81 -13.99 5.25
CA ARG A 230 2.16 -14.01 6.67
C ARG A 230 1.09 -14.80 7.44
N GLY A 231 1.49 -15.58 8.45
CA GLY A 231 0.58 -16.46 9.19
C GLY A 231 0.40 -17.86 8.59
N LYS A 232 0.69 -18.02 7.28
CA LYS A 232 0.71 -19.27 6.49
C LYS A 232 -0.64 -20.00 6.34
N GLU A 233 -1.53 -19.88 7.30
CA GLU A 233 -2.80 -20.62 7.36
C GLU A 233 -3.88 -19.77 8.03
N GLY A 234 -5.11 -19.82 7.51
CA GLY A 234 -6.29 -19.23 8.12
C GLY A 234 -7.40 -18.88 7.12
N PRO A 235 -8.52 -18.31 7.57
CA PRO A 235 -9.58 -17.87 6.67
C PRO A 235 -9.12 -16.69 5.81
N VAL A 236 -9.71 -16.58 4.62
CA VAL A 236 -9.42 -15.51 3.67
C VAL A 236 -10.61 -14.57 3.59
N ALA A 237 -10.37 -13.27 3.62
CA ALA A 237 -11.37 -12.25 3.36
C ALA A 237 -11.06 -11.52 2.05
N ASP A 238 -12.09 -11.12 1.32
CA ASP A 238 -11.95 -10.09 0.28
C ASP A 238 -12.09 -8.72 0.95
N CYS A 239 -11.21 -7.78 0.62
CA CYS A 239 -11.14 -6.46 1.24
C CYS A 239 -11.18 -5.37 0.17
N ILE A 240 -11.80 -4.24 0.50
CA ILE A 240 -11.74 -3.01 -0.29
C ILE A 240 -11.13 -1.92 0.57
N ALA A 241 -10.11 -1.23 0.06
CA ALA A 241 -9.46 -0.14 0.77
C ALA A 241 -9.18 1.06 -0.15
N CYS A 242 -9.02 2.24 0.42
CA CYS A 242 -8.47 3.39 -0.28
C CYS A 242 -7.00 3.12 -0.65
N SER A 243 -6.66 3.24 -1.93
CA SER A 243 -5.29 3.07 -2.45
C SER A 243 -4.31 4.06 -1.81
N MET A 244 -4.80 5.28 -1.57
CA MET A 244 -3.99 6.40 -1.08
C MET A 244 -3.79 6.39 0.44
N LEU A 245 -4.86 6.11 1.19
CA LEU A 245 -4.86 6.24 2.66
C LEU A 245 -4.75 4.90 3.39
N SER A 246 -4.74 3.77 2.66
CA SER A 246 -4.80 2.41 3.24
C SER A 246 -5.99 2.21 4.20
N THR A 247 -7.06 2.99 4.03
CA THR A 247 -8.26 2.92 4.86
C THR A 247 -9.18 1.83 4.31
N CYS A 248 -9.49 0.82 5.11
CA CYS A 248 -10.37 -0.28 4.71
C CYS A 248 -11.84 0.18 4.74
N PHE A 249 -12.53 0.05 3.61
CA PHE A 249 -13.94 0.38 3.42
C PHE A 249 -14.85 -0.84 3.45
N GLY A 250 -14.29 -2.05 3.42
CA GLY A 250 -15.09 -3.26 3.51
C GLY A 250 -14.22 -4.50 3.61
N MET A 251 -14.71 -5.49 4.33
CA MET A 251 -14.12 -6.81 4.44
C MET A 251 -15.23 -7.85 4.42
N ARG A 252 -15.02 -8.96 3.71
CA ARG A 252 -15.97 -10.05 3.66
C ARG A 252 -15.28 -11.41 3.66
N LEU A 253 -15.54 -12.23 4.67
CA LEU A 253 -14.96 -13.57 4.77
C LEU A 253 -15.42 -14.46 3.61
N ARG A 254 -14.48 -15.14 2.96
CA ARG A 254 -14.78 -16.16 1.96
C ARG A 254 -15.37 -17.38 2.66
N VAL A 255 -16.56 -17.76 2.20
CA VAL A 255 -17.29 -18.92 2.71
C VAL A 255 -17.53 -19.90 1.56
N LYS A 256 -17.48 -21.21 1.87
CA LYS A 256 -17.61 -22.29 0.89
C LYS A 256 -18.88 -22.09 0.07
N ASN A 257 -18.81 -22.31 -1.25
CA ASN A 257 -19.94 -22.19 -2.18
C ASN A 257 -20.57 -20.78 -2.30
N ASP A 258 -19.86 -19.70 -1.94
CA ASP A 258 -20.32 -18.32 -2.18
C ASP A 258 -19.51 -17.68 -3.31
N SER A 259 -19.99 -17.83 -4.55
CA SER A 259 -19.34 -17.23 -5.73
C SER A 259 -19.59 -15.72 -5.85
N SER A 260 -20.46 -15.16 -5.01
CA SER A 260 -20.90 -13.75 -5.05
C SER A 260 -20.22 -12.87 -3.99
N ASN A 261 -19.10 -13.33 -3.42
CA ASN A 261 -18.47 -12.64 -2.30
C ASN A 261 -18.01 -11.22 -2.67
N VAL A 262 -17.32 -11.09 -3.81
CA VAL A 262 -16.86 -9.80 -4.35
C VAL A 262 -18.03 -8.91 -4.75
N ASP A 263 -19.02 -9.45 -5.47
CA ASP A 263 -20.19 -8.68 -5.91
C ASP A 263 -20.89 -7.99 -4.74
N ARG A 264 -21.15 -8.75 -3.67
CA ARG A 264 -21.82 -8.20 -2.49
C ARG A 264 -20.93 -7.27 -1.66
N LEU A 265 -19.61 -7.38 -1.76
CA LEU A 265 -18.68 -6.43 -1.15
C LEU A 265 -18.65 -5.10 -1.92
N LEU A 266 -18.74 -5.15 -3.25
CA LEU A 266 -18.92 -3.95 -4.07
C LEU A 266 -20.28 -3.29 -3.80
N ASP A 267 -21.35 -4.08 -3.61
CA ASP A 267 -22.68 -3.56 -3.29
C ASP A 267 -22.70 -2.78 -1.96
N SER A 268 -21.84 -3.12 -1.00
CA SER A 268 -21.78 -2.41 0.29
C SER A 268 -21.12 -1.02 0.23
N LEU A 269 -20.53 -0.63 -0.91
CA LEU A 269 -19.94 0.70 -1.07
C LEU A 269 -20.99 1.81 -1.28
N LEU A 270 -22.26 1.46 -1.55
CA LEU A 270 -23.37 2.40 -1.72
C LEU A 270 -23.07 3.49 -2.76
N ILE A 271 -22.50 3.09 -3.90
CA ILE A 271 -22.09 4.00 -4.98
C ILE A 271 -23.34 4.47 -5.72
N PRO A 272 -23.57 5.80 -5.83
CA PRO A 272 -24.65 6.34 -6.65
C PRO A 272 -24.44 5.95 -8.11
N LYS A 273 -25.51 5.60 -8.83
CA LYS A 273 -25.43 5.35 -10.27
C LYS A 273 -25.35 6.68 -11.03
N HIS A 274 -24.60 6.70 -12.12
CA HIS A 274 -24.50 7.77 -13.10
C HIS A 274 -23.83 9.04 -12.56
N THR A 275 -22.68 8.90 -11.91
CA THR A 275 -21.85 10.06 -11.57
C THR A 275 -20.98 10.44 -12.77
N GLU A 276 -20.88 11.74 -13.09
CA GLU A 276 -20.02 12.23 -14.18
C GLU A 276 -18.53 11.91 -13.96
N CYS A 277 -18.13 11.72 -12.70
CA CYS A 277 -16.83 11.22 -12.26
C CYS A 277 -17.05 9.93 -11.45
N GLY A 278 -16.46 8.81 -11.89
CA GLY A 278 -16.61 7.51 -11.23
C GLY A 278 -15.49 7.25 -10.22
N ILE A 279 -15.79 6.46 -9.18
CA ILE A 279 -14.76 5.89 -8.31
C ILE A 279 -13.88 4.95 -9.15
N GLU A 280 -12.57 5.12 -9.06
CA GLU A 280 -11.61 4.19 -9.65
C GLU A 280 -11.43 2.96 -8.76
N LEU A 281 -11.48 1.77 -9.36
CA LEU A 281 -11.26 0.49 -8.73
C LEU A 281 -10.09 -0.23 -9.40
N ALA A 282 -9.05 -0.53 -8.63
CA ALA A 282 -7.99 -1.43 -9.04
C ALA A 282 -8.08 -2.78 -8.32
N PHE A 283 -7.73 -3.86 -9.01
CA PHE A 283 -7.54 -5.16 -8.38
C PHE A 283 -6.40 -5.95 -9.02
N ASP A 284 -5.92 -6.94 -8.26
CA ASP A 284 -4.81 -7.78 -8.67
C ASP A 284 -5.21 -8.80 -9.77
N ARG A 285 -4.21 -9.53 -10.27
CA ARG A 285 -4.40 -10.59 -11.30
C ARG A 285 -5.33 -11.73 -10.86
N GLY A 286 -5.55 -11.92 -9.55
CA GLY A 286 -6.48 -12.90 -9.00
C GLY A 286 -7.94 -12.57 -9.28
N TYR A 287 -8.26 -11.29 -9.41
CA TYR A 287 -9.59 -10.77 -9.74
C TYR A 287 -9.72 -10.29 -11.19
N GLY A 288 -8.62 -10.20 -11.94
CA GLY A 288 -8.51 -9.73 -13.33
C GLY A 288 -9.21 -10.57 -14.41
N LYS A 289 -10.44 -11.03 -14.18
CA LYS A 289 -11.29 -11.70 -15.16
C LYS A 289 -12.29 -10.70 -15.72
N LEU A 290 -12.61 -10.81 -17.02
CA LEU A 290 -13.58 -9.94 -17.69
C LEU A 290 -14.95 -9.89 -16.99
N ALA A 291 -15.39 -11.00 -16.38
CA ALA A 291 -16.65 -11.03 -15.63
C ALA A 291 -16.64 -10.08 -14.41
N ALA A 292 -15.52 -10.01 -13.68
CA ALA A 292 -15.38 -9.10 -12.55
C ALA A 292 -15.27 -7.64 -13.00
N VAL A 293 -14.55 -7.38 -14.10
CA VAL A 293 -14.46 -6.05 -14.73
C VAL A 293 -15.85 -5.55 -15.13
N LEU A 294 -16.64 -6.38 -15.81
CA LEU A 294 -18.00 -6.03 -16.20
C LEU A 294 -18.90 -5.82 -14.98
N ALA A 295 -18.80 -6.66 -13.96
CA ALA A 295 -19.57 -6.52 -12.72
C ALA A 295 -19.28 -5.20 -11.99
N ALA A 296 -18.03 -4.73 -12.00
CA ALA A 296 -17.67 -3.43 -11.46
C ALA A 296 -18.14 -2.28 -12.37
N ALA A 297 -17.96 -2.41 -13.69
CA ALA A 297 -18.43 -1.41 -14.66
C ALA A 297 -19.95 -1.19 -14.60
N ASP A 298 -20.73 -2.26 -14.41
CA ASP A 298 -22.20 -2.19 -14.25
C ASP A 298 -22.62 -1.51 -12.93
N ARG A 299 -21.68 -1.27 -12.01
CA ARG A 299 -21.83 -0.47 -10.78
C ARG A 299 -21.24 0.93 -10.90
N ASP A 300 -20.99 1.38 -12.13
CA ASP A 300 -20.44 2.70 -12.44
C ASP A 300 -19.01 2.95 -11.93
N LEU A 301 -18.27 1.88 -11.65
CA LEU A 301 -16.86 1.96 -11.26
C LEU A 301 -15.94 2.04 -12.48
N ASP A 302 -14.88 2.84 -12.37
CA ASP A 302 -13.80 2.90 -13.34
C ASP A 302 -12.72 1.88 -13.00
N VAL A 303 -12.66 0.78 -13.72
CA VAL A 303 -11.79 -0.35 -13.43
C VAL A 303 -10.42 -0.17 -14.09
N ILE A 304 -9.35 -0.50 -13.36
CA ILE A 304 -8.00 -0.70 -13.90
C ILE A 304 -7.44 -1.99 -13.29
N THR A 305 -7.23 -3.03 -14.10
CA THR A 305 -6.73 -4.31 -13.58
C THR A 305 -5.74 -4.96 -14.53
N ILE A 306 -4.77 -5.66 -13.96
CA ILE A 306 -3.98 -6.64 -14.70
C ILE A 306 -4.89 -7.84 -15.01
N ALA A 307 -5.01 -8.20 -16.27
CA ALA A 307 -5.77 -9.37 -16.67
C ALA A 307 -5.05 -10.65 -16.21
N GLY A 308 -5.82 -11.63 -15.75
CA GLY A 308 -5.30 -12.97 -15.50
C GLY A 308 -4.71 -13.59 -16.78
N LYS A 309 -3.96 -14.69 -16.63
CA LYS A 309 -3.53 -15.53 -17.76
C LYS A 309 -4.75 -16.19 -18.47
N LEU A 310 -4.52 -17.23 -19.26
CA LEU A 310 -5.58 -18.05 -19.86
C LEU A 310 -6.71 -18.33 -18.85
N GLY A 311 -7.95 -17.92 -19.17
CA GLY A 311 -9.09 -17.92 -18.24
C GLY A 311 -9.65 -16.54 -17.87
N SER A 312 -8.95 -15.45 -18.23
CA SER A 312 -9.40 -14.07 -18.00
C SER A 312 -10.40 -13.55 -19.04
N ARG A 313 -10.56 -14.26 -20.17
CA ARG A 313 -11.25 -13.81 -21.39
C ARG A 313 -10.69 -12.50 -21.98
N HIS A 314 -9.40 -12.25 -21.78
CA HIS A 314 -8.71 -11.16 -22.47
C HIS A 314 -8.66 -11.46 -23.98
N PRO A 315 -8.94 -10.49 -24.86
CA PRO A 315 -9.01 -10.74 -26.29
C PRO A 315 -7.67 -11.20 -26.86
N TYR A 316 -6.57 -10.58 -26.42
CA TYR A 316 -5.23 -10.92 -26.89
C TYR A 316 -4.61 -12.10 -26.12
N ASN A 317 -4.16 -13.12 -26.86
CA ASN A 317 -3.52 -14.33 -26.34
C ASN A 317 -2.21 -14.61 -27.06
N THR A 318 -1.22 -15.22 -26.41
CA THR A 318 0.02 -15.55 -27.13
C THR A 318 -0.18 -16.76 -28.03
N VAL A 319 0.65 -16.88 -29.07
CA VAL A 319 0.64 -18.06 -29.94
C VAL A 319 0.93 -19.35 -29.14
N GLU A 320 1.76 -19.29 -28.09
CA GLU A 320 2.00 -20.45 -27.22
C GLU A 320 0.79 -20.84 -26.39
N ASP A 321 0.08 -19.86 -25.82
CA ASP A 321 -1.15 -20.10 -25.07
C ASP A 321 -2.18 -20.81 -25.97
N TRP A 322 -2.27 -20.39 -27.24
CA TRP A 322 -3.09 -21.05 -28.25
C TRP A 322 -2.63 -22.47 -28.55
N ASP A 323 -1.35 -22.66 -28.89
CA ASP A 323 -0.81 -23.95 -29.30
C ASP A 323 -0.92 -24.98 -28.15
N ALA A 324 -0.65 -24.57 -26.90
CA ALA A 324 -0.82 -25.41 -25.71
C ALA A 324 -2.29 -25.81 -25.48
N ALA A 325 -3.23 -24.86 -25.63
CA ALA A 325 -4.66 -25.15 -25.49
C ALA A 325 -5.17 -26.12 -26.57
N MET A 326 -4.71 -25.94 -27.82
CA MET A 326 -5.09 -26.81 -28.94
C MET A 326 -4.45 -28.20 -28.85
N GLN A 327 -3.19 -28.29 -28.43
CA GLN A 327 -2.50 -29.57 -28.23
C GLN A 327 -3.23 -30.43 -27.19
N LYS A 328 -3.67 -29.84 -26.08
CA LYS A 328 -4.47 -30.54 -25.04
C LYS A 328 -5.79 -31.10 -25.59
N ARG A 329 -6.43 -30.41 -26.55
CA ARG A 329 -7.67 -30.87 -27.19
C ARG A 329 -7.40 -31.92 -28.28
N ARG A 330 -6.29 -31.81 -28.99
CA ARG A 330 -5.84 -32.81 -29.98
C ARG A 330 -5.55 -34.16 -29.34
N HIS A 331 -4.87 -34.18 -28.18
CA HIS A 331 -4.61 -35.42 -27.44
C HIS A 331 -5.89 -36.13 -26.93
N ARG A 332 -7.03 -35.44 -26.94
CA ARG A 332 -8.35 -36.03 -26.66
C ARG A 332 -9.05 -36.57 -27.92
N SER A 333 -8.35 -36.62 -29.05
CA SER A 333 -8.80 -37.10 -30.38
C SER A 333 -9.90 -36.28 -31.05
N LEU A 334 -10.03 -34.99 -30.69
CA LEU A 334 -11.18 -34.17 -31.11
C LEU A 334 -10.94 -33.28 -32.34
N LEU A 335 -9.70 -33.17 -32.84
CA LEU A 335 -9.32 -32.20 -33.89
C LEU A 335 -8.17 -32.68 -34.80
N THR A 336 -8.28 -32.42 -36.10
CA THR A 336 -7.19 -32.62 -37.09
C THR A 336 -6.25 -31.41 -37.17
N HIS A 337 -5.03 -31.60 -37.69
CA HIS A 337 -4.07 -30.52 -37.92
C HIS A 337 -4.61 -29.40 -38.81
N GLU A 338 -5.32 -29.78 -39.88
CA GLU A 338 -5.93 -28.85 -40.81
C GLU A 338 -7.04 -28.02 -40.13
N THR A 339 -7.84 -28.66 -39.28
CA THR A 339 -8.85 -27.96 -38.47
C THR A 339 -8.18 -26.94 -37.54
N ILE A 340 -7.11 -27.33 -36.83
CA ILE A 340 -6.38 -26.42 -35.93
C ILE A 340 -5.82 -25.23 -36.70
N ARG A 341 -5.25 -25.44 -37.89
CA ARG A 341 -4.73 -24.37 -38.75
C ARG A 341 -5.84 -23.40 -39.16
N GLY A 342 -6.99 -23.90 -39.59
CA GLY A 342 -8.15 -23.08 -39.95
C GLY A 342 -8.68 -22.27 -38.77
N LEU A 343 -8.75 -22.87 -37.57
CA LEU A 343 -9.15 -22.15 -36.35
C LEU A 343 -8.14 -21.08 -35.95
N LYS A 344 -6.83 -21.35 -36.12
CA LYS A 344 -5.75 -20.40 -35.83
C LYS A 344 -5.82 -19.18 -36.77
N ALA A 345 -6.15 -19.39 -38.04
CA ALA A 345 -6.34 -18.29 -39.00
C ALA A 345 -7.49 -17.36 -38.59
N ILE A 346 -8.61 -17.91 -38.12
CA ILE A 346 -9.76 -17.12 -37.61
C ILE A 346 -9.36 -16.28 -36.39
N CYS A 347 -8.54 -16.84 -35.50
CA CYS A 347 -8.11 -16.16 -34.29
C CYS A 347 -6.87 -15.28 -34.52
N GLY A 348 -6.29 -15.27 -35.73
CA GLY A 348 -4.95 -14.73 -36.00
C GLY A 348 -4.78 -13.28 -35.54
N GLN A 349 -5.77 -12.43 -35.79
CA GLN A 349 -5.72 -11.05 -35.32
C GLN A 349 -5.68 -10.94 -33.79
N TRP A 350 -6.17 -11.91 -33.02
CA TRP A 350 -6.15 -11.87 -31.56
C TRP A 350 -4.95 -12.58 -30.95
N LEU A 351 -4.05 -13.11 -31.78
CA LEU A 351 -2.85 -13.80 -31.34
C LEU A 351 -1.64 -12.86 -31.38
N ILE A 352 -0.95 -12.76 -30.26
CA ILE A 352 0.30 -12.01 -30.16
C ILE A 352 1.45 -12.97 -30.52
N PRO A 353 2.28 -12.67 -31.54
CA PRO A 353 3.31 -13.59 -32.04
C PRO A 353 4.34 -13.97 -30.98
N SER A 354 4.95 -15.14 -31.07
CA SER A 354 5.96 -15.60 -30.11
C SER A 354 7.33 -14.93 -30.22
N ASP A 355 7.51 -14.05 -31.21
CA ASP A 355 8.84 -13.66 -31.67
C ASP A 355 9.54 -12.68 -30.70
N ASN A 356 10.80 -12.98 -30.40
CA ASN A 356 11.68 -12.19 -29.55
C ASN A 356 12.24 -10.94 -30.26
N TYR A 357 12.00 -10.78 -31.58
CA TYR A 357 12.59 -9.72 -32.40
C TYR A 357 11.68 -8.50 -32.66
N LEU A 358 10.45 -8.47 -32.12
CA LEU A 358 9.43 -7.47 -32.53
C LEU A 358 9.44 -6.12 -31.78
N GLY A 359 10.37 -5.88 -30.85
CA GLY A 359 10.39 -4.63 -30.07
C GLY A 359 9.21 -4.50 -29.10
N CYS A 360 8.92 -3.27 -28.64
CA CYS A 360 7.73 -3.01 -27.82
C CYS A 360 6.50 -2.91 -28.72
N GLU A 361 5.46 -3.69 -28.41
CA GLU A 361 4.21 -3.75 -29.18
C GLU A 361 3.05 -3.47 -28.21
N VAL A 362 2.17 -2.54 -28.58
CA VAL A 362 0.94 -2.27 -27.82
C VAL A 362 -0.26 -2.54 -28.71
N ARG A 363 -1.18 -3.36 -28.21
CA ARG A 363 -2.43 -3.67 -28.89
C ARG A 363 -3.61 -3.31 -28.02
N VAL A 364 -4.63 -2.72 -28.62
CA VAL A 364 -5.81 -2.24 -27.89
C VAL A 364 -7.08 -2.71 -28.57
N ALA A 365 -7.99 -3.25 -27.78
CA ALA A 365 -9.34 -3.59 -28.23
C ALA A 365 -10.37 -2.95 -27.30
N LYS A 366 -11.53 -2.61 -27.83
CA LYS A 366 -12.68 -2.13 -27.06
C LYS A 366 -13.84 -3.11 -27.17
N ARG A 367 -14.66 -3.13 -26.13
CA ARG A 367 -15.94 -3.81 -26.06
C ARG A 367 -16.95 -2.86 -25.46
N GLN A 368 -17.99 -2.56 -26.21
CA GLN A 368 -19.08 -1.70 -25.75
C GLN A 368 -20.37 -2.50 -25.68
N LYS A 369 -21.04 -2.46 -24.54
CA LYS A 369 -22.42 -2.94 -24.41
C LYS A 369 -23.35 -1.73 -24.34
N PRO A 370 -24.59 -1.83 -24.88
CA PRO A 370 -25.60 -0.80 -24.65
C PRO A 370 -25.76 -0.55 -23.14
N GLN A 371 -25.76 0.71 -22.72
CA GLN A 371 -25.99 1.13 -21.32
C GLN A 371 -24.92 0.72 -20.28
N SER A 372 -23.74 0.25 -20.70
CA SER A 372 -22.61 -0.05 -19.81
C SER A 372 -21.36 0.71 -20.27
N LYS A 373 -20.39 0.92 -19.35
CA LYS A 373 -19.13 1.57 -19.68
C LYS A 373 -18.36 0.77 -20.75
N THR A 374 -17.66 1.47 -21.64
CA THR A 374 -16.78 0.82 -22.61
C THR A 374 -15.60 0.19 -21.90
N VAL A 375 -15.39 -1.11 -22.13
CA VAL A 375 -14.24 -1.84 -21.61
C VAL A 375 -13.16 -1.90 -22.67
N TYR A 376 -11.94 -1.55 -22.32
CA TYR A 376 -10.76 -1.68 -23.15
C TYR A 376 -9.89 -2.82 -22.63
N ALA A 377 -9.25 -3.51 -23.55
CA ALA A 377 -8.26 -4.53 -23.29
C ALA A 377 -6.95 -4.10 -23.93
N LEU A 378 -5.91 -3.96 -23.11
CA LEU A 378 -4.58 -3.53 -23.56
C LEU A 378 -3.62 -4.69 -23.40
N ALA A 379 -2.93 -5.06 -24.48
CA ALA A 379 -1.79 -5.96 -24.42
C ALA A 379 -0.51 -5.15 -24.68
N LEU A 380 0.33 -5.05 -23.65
CA LEU A 380 1.66 -4.49 -23.74
C LEU A 380 2.66 -5.63 -23.80
N ARG A 381 3.43 -5.67 -24.88
CA ARG A 381 4.61 -6.51 -25.01
C ARG A 381 5.83 -5.66 -24.80
N ASP A 382 6.67 -6.11 -23.88
CA ASP A 382 7.90 -5.43 -23.54
C ASP A 382 9.11 -6.36 -23.70
N VAL A 383 10.12 -5.88 -24.44
CA VAL A 383 11.36 -6.59 -24.76
C VAL A 383 12.54 -5.77 -24.26
N PHE A 384 12.70 -5.64 -22.94
CA PHE A 384 13.80 -4.86 -22.35
C PHE A 384 15.17 -5.56 -22.39
N ASN A 385 15.23 -6.89 -22.46
CA ASN A 385 16.49 -7.62 -22.35
C ASN A 385 16.47 -8.94 -23.14
N ARG A 386 17.35 -9.06 -24.14
CA ARG A 386 17.50 -10.26 -24.98
C ARG A 386 17.86 -11.55 -24.21
N LYS A 387 18.33 -11.42 -22.96
CA LYS A 387 18.73 -12.53 -22.08
C LYS A 387 17.69 -12.88 -21.01
N GLU A 388 16.67 -12.05 -20.79
CA GLU A 388 15.61 -12.29 -19.79
C GLU A 388 14.28 -12.61 -20.48
N VAL A 389 13.42 -13.35 -19.78
CA VAL A 389 12.12 -13.82 -20.27
C VAL A 389 11.23 -12.62 -20.62
N ARG A 390 10.69 -12.60 -21.83
CA ARG A 390 9.64 -11.69 -22.32
C ARG A 390 8.51 -11.53 -21.29
N LYS A 391 7.96 -10.31 -21.16
CA LYS A 391 6.81 -10.06 -20.29
C LYS A 391 5.65 -9.53 -21.14
N ASP A 392 4.69 -10.40 -21.43
CA ASP A 392 3.40 -9.99 -21.97
C ASP A 392 2.52 -9.51 -20.81
N LEU A 393 2.24 -8.22 -20.77
CA LEU A 393 1.34 -7.59 -19.82
C LEU A 393 -0.01 -7.36 -20.48
N LYS A 394 -1.08 -7.72 -19.78
CA LYS A 394 -2.45 -7.61 -20.27
C LYS A 394 -3.26 -6.86 -19.23
N PHE A 395 -4.09 -5.93 -19.66
CA PHE A 395 -4.89 -5.08 -18.79
C PHE A 395 -6.33 -5.02 -19.27
N PHE A 396 -7.26 -4.91 -18.34
CA PHE A 396 -8.59 -4.39 -18.62
C PHE A 396 -8.75 -3.03 -17.97
N VAL A 397 -9.36 -2.10 -18.70
CA VAL A 397 -9.67 -0.76 -18.21
C VAL A 397 -11.06 -0.32 -18.67
N THR A 398 -11.73 0.59 -17.96
CA THR A 398 -13.04 1.15 -18.38
C THR A 398 -12.98 2.67 -18.44
N GLN A 399 -13.25 3.26 -19.59
CA GLN A 399 -12.95 4.69 -19.80
C GLN A 399 -14.02 5.61 -19.21
N ASN A 400 -13.53 6.61 -18.47
CA ASN A 400 -14.17 7.92 -18.30
C ASN A 400 -13.21 9.00 -18.82
N HIS A 401 -13.63 9.76 -19.84
CA HIS A 401 -13.12 11.04 -20.40
C HIS A 401 -11.60 11.35 -20.53
N LYS A 402 -10.64 10.51 -20.09
CA LYS A 402 -9.19 10.76 -20.12
C LYS A 402 -8.40 9.58 -20.71
N PRO A 403 -7.26 9.81 -21.38
CA PRO A 403 -6.33 8.76 -21.76
C PRO A 403 -5.66 8.16 -20.52
N TYR A 404 -5.33 6.86 -20.56
CA TYR A 404 -4.67 6.16 -19.44
C TYR A 404 -3.17 6.39 -19.43
N THR A 405 -2.59 6.59 -18.26
CA THR A 405 -1.18 6.90 -18.14
C THR A 405 -0.38 5.66 -17.72
N PHE A 406 0.48 5.15 -18.60
CA PHE A 406 1.50 4.16 -18.25
C PHE A 406 2.77 4.86 -17.75
N VAL A 407 3.32 4.36 -16.65
CA VAL A 407 4.52 4.92 -16.05
C VAL A 407 5.72 4.02 -16.35
N GLY A 408 6.68 4.55 -17.11
CA GLY A 408 7.94 3.87 -17.39
C GLY A 408 8.95 4.13 -16.27
N VAL A 409 9.36 3.09 -15.55
CA VAL A 409 10.40 3.18 -14.51
C VAL A 409 11.70 2.54 -15.03
N PRO A 410 12.80 3.30 -15.19
CA PRO A 410 14.07 2.73 -15.61
C PRO A 410 14.59 1.75 -14.55
N LYS A 411 14.93 0.53 -14.97
CA LYS A 411 15.54 -0.48 -14.10
C LYS A 411 16.99 -0.07 -13.79
N VAL A 412 17.23 0.55 -12.65
CA VAL A 412 18.59 0.88 -12.18
C VAL A 412 19.30 -0.44 -11.83
N GLN A 413 20.47 -0.68 -12.43
CA GLN A 413 21.33 -1.81 -12.04
C GLN A 413 22.08 -1.44 -10.75
N GLU A 414 21.52 -1.79 -9.61
CA GLU A 414 22.16 -1.57 -8.31
C GLU A 414 23.34 -2.54 -8.07
N ASN A 415 24.40 -2.03 -7.45
CA ASN A 415 25.51 -2.82 -6.94
C ASN A 415 25.10 -3.45 -5.58
N LYS A 416 24.59 -4.68 -5.63
CA LYS A 416 23.73 -5.29 -4.59
C LYS A 416 24.35 -5.58 -3.21
N ASN A 417 25.65 -5.35 -3.00
CA ASN A 417 26.34 -5.71 -1.76
C ASN A 417 26.41 -4.57 -0.74
N ASP A 418 26.27 -3.33 -1.18
CA ASP A 418 26.43 -2.14 -0.34
C ASP A 418 25.08 -1.49 0.03
N VAL A 419 23.96 -2.19 -0.16
CA VAL A 419 22.61 -1.66 0.13
C VAL A 419 22.10 -2.24 1.45
N LEU A 420 21.86 -1.37 2.44
CA LEU A 420 21.24 -1.75 3.72
C LEU A 420 19.81 -2.25 3.51
N PHE A 421 19.40 -3.22 4.32
CA PHE A 421 18.07 -3.84 4.33
C PHE A 421 17.63 -4.51 3.03
N SER A 422 18.52 -4.65 2.04
CA SER A 422 18.28 -5.43 0.83
C SER A 422 18.16 -6.93 1.11
N HIS A 423 17.52 -7.67 0.20
CA HIS A 423 17.33 -9.11 0.32
C HIS A 423 18.60 -9.96 0.09
N THR A 424 19.72 -9.34 -0.26
CA THR A 424 21.00 -10.06 -0.43
C THR A 424 21.57 -10.49 0.91
N LYS A 425 22.39 -11.55 0.89
CA LYS A 425 23.05 -12.04 2.11
C LYS A 425 23.97 -10.96 2.65
N ALA A 426 23.62 -10.42 3.82
CA ALA A 426 24.41 -9.38 4.47
C ALA A 426 25.79 -9.89 4.91
N SER A 427 26.80 -9.03 4.79
CA SER A 427 28.10 -9.23 5.44
C SER A 427 27.97 -9.00 6.95
N ALA A 428 28.93 -9.49 7.74
CA ALA A 428 28.92 -9.29 9.20
C ALA A 428 28.89 -7.79 9.57
N THR A 429 29.66 -6.97 8.86
CA THR A 429 29.69 -5.51 9.03
C THR A 429 28.34 -4.89 8.72
N ARG A 430 27.70 -5.29 7.61
CA ARG A 430 26.38 -4.80 7.24
C ARG A 430 25.33 -5.17 8.28
N SER A 431 25.31 -6.43 8.73
CA SER A 431 24.37 -6.88 9.78
C SER A 431 24.55 -6.13 11.10
N CYS A 432 25.78 -5.76 11.45
CA CYS A 432 26.05 -4.93 12.63
C CYS A 432 25.41 -3.54 12.49
N VAL A 433 25.65 -2.86 11.36
CA VAL A 433 25.09 -1.53 11.07
C VAL A 433 23.55 -1.57 11.01
N GLU A 434 22.97 -2.54 10.32
CA GLU A 434 21.51 -2.75 10.29
C GLU A 434 20.96 -2.98 11.71
N GLY A 435 21.65 -3.77 12.53
CA GLY A 435 21.27 -4.04 13.91
C GLY A 435 21.28 -2.78 14.79
N MET A 436 22.22 -1.86 14.57
CA MET A 436 22.27 -0.56 15.26
C MET A 436 21.11 0.34 14.83
N ILE A 437 20.89 0.50 13.53
CA ILE A 437 19.78 1.31 12.99
C ILE A 437 18.43 0.79 13.50
N LEU A 438 18.25 -0.53 13.57
CA LEU A 438 17.01 -1.14 14.05
C LEU A 438 16.74 -0.88 15.55
N GLN A 439 17.65 -0.27 16.31
CA GLN A 439 17.37 0.13 17.69
C GLN A 439 16.54 1.42 17.72
N SER A 440 16.83 2.37 16.84
CA SER A 440 16.22 3.71 16.82
C SER A 440 15.22 3.91 15.67
N ALA A 441 15.40 3.21 14.56
CA ALA A 441 14.64 3.40 13.32
C ALA A 441 14.00 2.12 12.77
N GLU A 442 13.07 2.30 11.84
CA GLU A 442 12.41 1.27 11.06
C GLU A 442 12.67 1.55 9.57
N PRO A 443 13.31 0.63 8.83
CA PRO A 443 13.47 0.81 7.39
C PRO A 443 12.12 0.66 6.69
N LEU A 444 11.77 1.63 5.86
CA LEU A 444 10.56 1.63 5.04
C LEU A 444 10.84 1.18 3.61
N THR A 445 12.00 1.56 3.06
CA THR A 445 12.42 1.20 1.70
C THR A 445 13.89 0.80 1.65
N THR A 446 14.30 0.09 0.60
CA THR A 446 15.69 -0.34 0.41
C THR A 446 16.53 0.69 -0.34
N GLY A 447 15.90 1.54 -1.17
CA GLY A 447 16.56 2.58 -1.94
C GLY A 447 15.87 3.93 -1.78
N GLN A 448 16.54 4.98 -2.26
CA GLN A 448 15.97 6.31 -2.37
C GLN A 448 15.31 6.51 -3.74
N ARG A 449 14.31 7.39 -3.81
CA ARG A 449 13.68 7.87 -5.05
C ARG A 449 13.10 6.75 -5.94
N CYS A 450 12.85 5.58 -5.37
CA CYS A 450 12.02 4.54 -5.98
C CYS A 450 10.53 4.79 -5.69
N ALA A 451 9.64 4.15 -6.45
CA ALA A 451 8.19 4.32 -6.31
C ALA A 451 7.68 4.12 -4.87
N ASP A 452 8.17 3.09 -4.17
CA ASP A 452 7.87 2.84 -2.77
C ASP A 452 8.45 3.91 -1.84
N TRP A 453 9.57 4.54 -2.19
CA TRP A 453 10.14 5.65 -1.40
C TRP A 453 9.23 6.86 -1.42
N PHE A 454 8.75 7.27 -2.59
CA PHE A 454 7.79 8.38 -2.70
C PHE A 454 6.48 8.05 -1.98
N LEU A 455 5.97 6.84 -2.15
CA LEU A 455 4.75 6.41 -1.46
C LEU A 455 4.92 6.41 0.06
N MET A 456 6.01 5.84 0.58
CA MET A 456 6.24 5.68 2.02
C MET A 456 6.72 6.96 2.71
N LYS A 457 7.29 7.91 1.95
CA LYS A 457 7.65 9.25 2.45
C LYS A 457 6.41 10.11 2.71
N SER A 458 5.29 9.79 2.05
CA SER A 458 4.01 10.43 2.28
C SER A 458 3.65 10.42 3.77
N MET A 459 3.14 11.54 4.28
CA MET A 459 2.78 11.71 5.70
C MET A 459 3.95 11.66 6.70
N LEU A 460 5.20 11.65 6.23
CA LEU A 460 6.39 11.78 7.07
C LEU A 460 6.96 13.19 6.96
N ILE A 461 7.15 13.85 8.09
CA ILE A 461 8.00 15.02 8.18
C ILE A 461 9.41 14.58 7.77
N SER A 462 9.97 15.20 6.74
CA SER A 462 11.34 14.97 6.28
C SER A 462 12.29 16.00 6.90
N GLY A 463 13.61 15.79 6.79
CA GLY A 463 14.58 16.73 7.35
C GLY A 463 14.46 18.14 6.79
N THR A 464 14.09 18.28 5.52
CA THR A 464 13.82 19.60 4.91
C THR A 464 12.59 20.26 5.54
N MET A 465 11.50 19.52 5.72
CA MET A 465 10.26 20.02 6.33
C MET A 465 10.45 20.37 7.80
N ALA A 466 11.25 19.60 8.54
CA ALA A 466 11.57 19.88 9.92
C ALA A 466 12.29 21.25 10.07
N GLY A 467 13.12 21.61 9.09
CA GLY A 467 13.74 22.94 9.02
C GLY A 467 12.74 24.08 8.87
N GLU A 468 11.70 23.88 8.06
CA GLU A 468 10.61 24.87 7.89
C GLU A 468 9.76 24.99 9.16
N ILE A 469 9.38 23.85 9.76
CA ILE A 469 8.64 23.80 11.03
C ILE A 469 9.41 24.54 12.13
N ALA A 470 10.71 24.29 12.25
CA ALA A 470 11.54 24.93 13.26
C ALA A 470 11.62 26.46 13.10
N GLN A 471 11.36 26.99 11.91
CA GLN A 471 11.33 28.43 11.64
C GLN A 471 9.96 29.07 11.91
N THR A 472 8.88 28.28 11.91
CA THR A 472 7.50 28.77 12.06
C THR A 472 6.91 28.60 13.45
N VAL A 473 7.42 27.65 14.24
CA VAL A 473 6.95 27.39 15.61
C VAL A 473 7.55 28.41 16.57
N ASP A 474 6.72 29.00 17.44
CA ASP A 474 7.23 29.73 18.61
C ASP A 474 7.85 28.72 19.59
N LEU A 475 9.19 28.71 19.66
CA LEU A 475 9.95 27.78 20.48
C LEU A 475 9.68 27.93 21.99
N ASN A 476 9.19 29.07 22.46
CA ASN A 476 8.89 29.28 23.87
C ASN A 476 7.55 28.65 24.29
N THR A 477 6.59 28.61 23.37
CA THR A 477 5.24 28.11 23.64
C THR A 477 4.94 26.78 22.97
N LEU A 478 5.77 26.36 22.01
CA LEU A 478 5.59 25.21 21.13
C LEU A 478 4.22 25.24 20.42
N ARG A 479 3.74 26.46 20.12
CA ARG A 479 2.46 26.68 19.44
C ARG A 479 2.69 27.32 18.07
N MET A 480 1.78 27.00 17.17
CA MET A 480 1.58 27.67 15.89
C MET A 480 0.18 28.28 15.86
N SER A 481 0.01 29.36 15.10
CA SER A 481 -1.33 29.85 14.75
C SER A 481 -2.06 28.86 13.85
N ASP A 482 -3.40 28.93 13.82
CA ASP A 482 -4.22 28.08 12.92
C ASP A 482 -3.89 28.32 11.43
N GLU A 483 -3.58 29.57 11.07
CA GLU A 483 -3.08 29.94 9.73
C GLU A 483 -1.71 29.31 9.47
N GLY A 484 -0.77 29.39 10.42
CA GLY A 484 0.54 28.75 10.32
C GLY A 484 0.42 27.23 10.18
N LEU A 485 -0.53 26.60 10.89
CA LEU A 485 -0.77 25.17 10.80
C LEU A 485 -1.37 24.77 9.45
N THR A 486 -2.24 25.60 8.90
CA THR A 486 -2.81 25.40 7.57
C THR A 486 -1.74 25.53 6.49
N ASN A 487 -0.89 26.55 6.57
CA ASN A 487 0.24 26.74 5.64
C ASN A 487 1.24 25.60 5.75
N LEU A 488 1.62 25.19 6.97
CA LEU A 488 2.48 24.03 7.17
C LEU A 488 1.87 22.76 6.58
N LEU A 489 0.57 22.52 6.79
CA LEU A 489 -0.09 21.35 6.24
C LEU A 489 -0.10 21.40 4.71
N GLN A 490 -0.31 22.57 4.11
CA GLN A 490 -0.19 22.76 2.67
C GLN A 490 1.23 22.51 2.17
N ASP A 491 2.26 22.98 2.88
CA ASP A 491 3.67 22.74 2.57
C ASP A 491 4.03 21.25 2.74
N CYS A 492 3.47 20.59 3.76
CA CYS A 492 3.61 19.16 3.96
C CYS A 492 2.97 18.38 2.82
N ILE A 493 1.75 18.73 2.42
CA ILE A 493 1.06 18.15 1.26
C ILE A 493 1.86 18.39 -0.01
N ALA A 494 2.40 19.61 -0.21
CA ALA A 494 3.24 19.95 -1.36
C ALA A 494 4.56 19.18 -1.34
N SER A 495 5.15 18.89 -0.18
CA SER A 495 6.38 18.10 -0.07
C SER A 495 6.15 16.59 -0.18
N TRP A 496 5.05 16.09 0.39
CA TRP A 496 4.66 14.68 0.35
C TRP A 496 4.23 14.27 -1.04
N PHE A 497 3.60 15.19 -1.78
CA PHE A 497 2.92 14.84 -3.01
C PHE A 497 3.20 15.78 -4.19
N GLY A 498 3.57 17.05 -4.00
CA GLY A 498 3.93 17.93 -5.10
C GLY A 498 5.29 17.57 -5.73
N ARG A 499 5.50 17.79 -7.04
CA ARG A 499 6.87 17.85 -7.58
C ARG A 499 7.48 19.14 -7.09
N HIS A 500 8.65 19.00 -6.52
CA HIS A 500 9.71 19.93 -6.80
C HIS A 500 10.27 19.51 -8.16
N LYS A 501 9.95 20.23 -9.26
CA LYS A 501 10.68 20.01 -10.53
C LYS A 501 12.15 20.03 -10.17
N GLY A 502 12.86 18.93 -10.42
CA GLY A 502 14.29 18.86 -10.19
C GLY A 502 14.90 20.05 -10.92
N THR A 503 15.30 21.07 -10.17
CA THR A 503 15.93 22.24 -10.80
C THR A 503 17.19 21.73 -11.50
N ALA A 504 17.70 22.48 -12.49
CA ALA A 504 19.00 22.14 -13.08
C ALA A 504 20.07 21.91 -11.99
N MET A 505 19.92 22.60 -10.85
CA MET A 505 20.74 22.42 -9.66
C MET A 505 20.52 21.07 -8.95
N MET A 506 19.28 20.61 -8.75
CA MET A 506 19.00 19.29 -8.17
C MET A 506 19.47 18.15 -9.07
N ALA A 507 19.29 18.28 -10.39
CA ALA A 507 19.77 17.29 -11.36
C ALA A 507 21.30 17.26 -11.44
N ALA A 508 21.97 18.40 -11.27
CA ALA A 508 23.42 18.46 -11.13
C ALA A 508 23.90 17.86 -9.80
N GLY A 509 23.19 18.13 -8.70
CA GLY A 509 23.47 17.54 -7.39
C GLY A 509 23.39 16.01 -7.42
N SER A 510 22.29 15.48 -7.96
CA SER A 510 22.07 14.03 -8.10
C SER A 510 23.15 13.36 -8.95
N ARG A 511 23.61 14.02 -10.03
CA ARG A 511 24.71 13.53 -10.87
C ARG A 511 26.06 13.54 -10.15
N ASN A 512 26.23 14.38 -9.14
CA ASN A 512 27.46 14.50 -8.36
C ASN A 512 27.50 13.58 -7.13
N GLU A 513 26.36 13.06 -6.66
CA GLU A 513 26.30 12.16 -5.49
C GLU A 513 27.20 10.93 -5.70
N GLU A 514 26.97 10.17 -6.76
CA GLU A 514 27.73 8.93 -7.03
C GLU A 514 29.25 9.18 -7.23
N PRO A 515 29.70 10.14 -8.07
CA PRO A 515 31.12 10.49 -8.15
C PRO A 515 31.72 10.93 -6.81
N THR A 516 30.94 11.63 -5.97
CA THR A 516 31.38 12.05 -4.64
C THR A 516 31.55 10.85 -3.72
N ILE A 517 30.61 9.92 -3.69
CA ILE A 517 30.69 8.67 -2.93
C ILE A 517 31.93 7.86 -3.38
N GLN A 518 32.17 7.73 -4.68
CA GLN A 518 33.36 7.05 -5.21
C GLN A 518 34.67 7.72 -4.78
N LYS A 519 34.71 9.05 -4.79
CA LYS A 519 35.86 9.82 -4.29
C LYS A 519 36.06 9.62 -2.79
N LEU A 520 34.99 9.64 -2.00
CA LEU A 520 35.05 9.40 -0.55
C LEU A 520 35.59 8.00 -0.26
N ARG A 521 35.07 6.96 -0.94
CA ARG A 521 35.53 5.56 -0.83
C ARG A 521 37.04 5.40 -1.11
N SER A 522 37.57 6.13 -2.10
CA SER A 522 38.96 6.00 -2.54
C SER A 522 39.95 6.92 -1.81
N SER A 523 39.49 8.07 -1.31
CA SER A 523 40.37 9.17 -0.90
C SER A 523 40.38 9.42 0.61
N VAL A 524 39.35 8.98 1.34
CA VAL A 524 39.15 9.34 2.75
C VAL A 524 39.42 8.14 3.65
N LYS A 525 40.64 8.08 4.21
CA LYS A 525 41.15 6.90 4.95
C LYS A 525 40.36 6.51 6.20
N PHE A 526 39.65 7.45 6.82
CA PHE A 526 38.87 7.14 8.02
C PHE A 526 37.49 6.55 7.68
N ILE A 527 37.04 6.62 6.43
CA ILE A 527 35.81 5.95 6.00
C ILE A 527 36.16 4.50 5.63
N GLN A 528 35.57 3.54 6.33
CA GLN A 528 35.82 2.12 6.08
C GLN A 528 34.88 1.56 5.00
N VAL A 529 33.59 1.87 5.11
CA VAL A 529 32.54 1.41 4.21
C VAL A 529 31.47 2.49 4.09
N ILE A 530 30.85 2.59 2.91
CA ILE A 530 29.68 3.43 2.64
C ILE A 530 28.58 2.53 2.11
N TYR A 531 27.43 2.55 2.78
CA TYR A 531 26.24 1.80 2.40
C TYR A 531 25.14 2.73 1.89
N ASP A 532 24.49 2.33 0.81
CA ASP A 532 23.24 2.93 0.35
C ASP A 532 22.11 2.52 1.32
N VAL A 533 21.18 3.44 1.54
CA VAL A 533 20.01 3.20 2.39
C VAL A 533 18.79 3.92 1.83
N GLY A 534 17.63 3.30 1.97
CA GLY A 534 16.36 3.93 1.65
C GLY A 534 15.82 4.81 2.77
N LEU A 535 14.49 4.95 2.80
CA LEU A 535 13.78 5.75 3.78
C LEU A 535 13.75 5.02 5.14
N LEU A 536 14.12 5.75 6.19
CA LEU A 536 14.07 5.30 7.58
C LEU A 536 12.99 6.10 8.34
N ARG A 537 12.19 5.43 9.15
CA ARG A 537 11.21 6.05 10.05
C ARG A 537 11.65 5.94 11.50
N TRP A 538 11.52 7.02 12.26
CA TRP A 538 11.89 7.00 13.67
C TRP A 538 10.90 6.16 14.48
N ARG A 539 11.42 5.29 15.37
CA ARG A 539 10.56 4.40 16.18
C ARG A 539 9.76 5.14 17.23
N ASN A 540 10.36 6.18 17.82
CA ASN A 540 9.74 6.94 18.90
C ASN A 540 8.67 7.91 18.37
N ASN A 541 8.79 8.35 17.11
CA ASN A 541 7.78 9.16 16.45
C ASN A 541 7.60 8.74 14.99
N ARG A 542 6.46 8.12 14.70
CA ARG A 542 6.17 7.55 13.38
C ARG A 542 5.85 8.57 12.29
N CYS A 543 5.69 9.84 12.65
CA CYS A 543 5.51 10.92 11.70
C CYS A 543 6.85 11.50 11.22
N ILE A 544 7.99 10.99 11.71
CA ILE A 544 9.34 11.48 11.38
C ILE A 544 10.04 10.44 10.52
N GLY A 545 10.52 10.87 9.35
CA GLY A 545 11.31 10.04 8.43
C GLY A 545 12.53 10.76 7.87
N VAL A 546 13.62 10.01 7.68
CA VAL A 546 14.87 10.51 7.09
C VAL A 546 15.32 9.60 5.96
N SER A 547 15.99 10.17 4.97
CA SER A 547 16.55 9.46 3.84
C SER A 547 17.97 9.99 3.62
N PRO A 548 18.94 9.55 4.43
CA PRO A 548 20.31 10.03 4.30
C PRO A 548 20.93 9.47 3.01
N ASP A 549 21.74 10.27 2.33
CA ASP A 549 22.36 9.88 1.04
C ASP A 549 23.15 8.57 1.16
N ALA A 550 23.79 8.34 2.31
CA ALA A 550 24.34 7.04 2.68
C ALA A 550 24.49 6.88 4.21
N VAL A 551 24.86 5.67 4.63
CA VAL A 551 25.37 5.37 5.98
C VAL A 551 26.83 4.95 5.87
N CYS A 552 27.72 5.65 6.56
CA CYS A 552 29.13 5.33 6.60
C CYS A 552 29.52 4.63 7.90
N LEU A 553 30.53 3.78 7.83
CA LEU A 553 31.24 3.28 8.99
C LEU A 553 32.61 3.97 9.06
N ILE A 554 32.85 4.77 10.12
CA ILE A 554 34.05 5.59 10.24
C ILE A 554 34.95 5.20 11.41
N SER A 555 36.26 5.32 11.22
CA SER A 555 37.28 5.24 12.26
C SER A 555 37.40 6.59 12.97
N VAL A 556 37.07 6.63 14.26
CA VAL A 556 37.21 7.84 15.08
C VAL A 556 38.43 7.71 15.99
N ALA A 557 39.30 8.72 16.02
CA ALA A 557 40.46 8.72 16.90
C ALA A 557 40.04 8.53 18.36
N GLY A 558 40.70 7.59 19.05
CA GLY A 558 40.36 7.23 20.44
C GLY A 558 39.22 6.22 20.60
N LYS A 559 38.55 5.81 19.52
CA LYS A 559 37.58 4.70 19.55
C LYS A 559 38.20 3.45 18.94
N THR A 560 38.06 2.32 19.63
CA THR A 560 38.55 1.01 19.17
C THR A 560 37.61 0.36 18.16
N GLN A 561 36.33 0.71 18.20
CA GLN A 561 35.33 0.23 17.25
C GLN A 561 34.92 1.33 16.28
N PRO A 562 34.67 0.98 15.00
CA PRO A 562 34.14 1.91 14.03
C PRO A 562 32.75 2.40 14.44
N VAL A 563 32.40 3.63 14.07
CA VAL A 563 31.14 4.27 14.43
C VAL A 563 30.28 4.44 13.18
N PRO A 564 29.01 4.03 13.18
CA PRO A 564 28.10 4.35 12.08
C PRO A 564 27.74 5.84 12.12
N CYS A 565 27.68 6.48 10.96
CA CYS A 565 27.22 7.86 10.84
C CYS A 565 26.41 8.05 9.55
N CYS A 566 25.46 8.98 9.58
CA CYS A 566 24.82 9.47 8.37
C CYS A 566 25.81 10.22 7.48
N LEU A 567 25.68 10.06 6.17
CA LEU A 567 26.29 10.90 5.16
C LEU A 567 25.21 11.72 4.47
N GLU A 568 25.43 13.03 4.43
CA GLU A 568 24.64 13.97 3.63
C GLU A 568 25.60 14.71 2.68
N ILE A 569 25.24 14.77 1.41
CA ILE A 569 26.02 15.35 0.33
C ILE A 569 25.26 16.55 -0.23
N LYS A 570 25.89 17.73 -0.15
CA LYS A 570 25.34 18.96 -0.73
C LYS A 570 26.25 19.49 -1.82
N SER A 571 25.79 19.44 -3.06
CA SER A 571 26.47 20.08 -4.18
C SER A 571 26.24 21.60 -4.19
N ARG A 572 27.33 22.38 -4.20
CA ARG A 572 27.29 23.84 -4.35
C ARG A 572 27.55 24.20 -5.80
N LEU A 573 26.63 24.97 -6.40
CA LEU A 573 26.69 25.31 -7.82
C LEU A 573 26.76 26.82 -8.07
N ALA A 574 26.31 27.64 -7.11
CA ALA A 574 26.42 29.09 -7.22
C ALA A 574 27.81 29.55 -6.76
N ASP A 575 28.46 30.40 -7.55
CA ASP A 575 29.81 30.94 -7.27
C ASP A 575 29.96 31.49 -5.85
N THR A 576 28.95 32.16 -5.33
CA THR A 576 28.92 32.70 -3.96
C THR A 576 29.05 31.59 -2.91
N THR A 577 28.30 30.50 -3.10
CA THR A 577 28.34 29.34 -2.20
C THR A 577 29.61 28.52 -2.35
N VAL A 578 30.18 28.45 -3.56
CA VAL A 578 31.48 27.81 -3.83
C VAL A 578 32.61 28.58 -3.14
N ARG A 579 32.72 29.90 -3.36
CA ARG A 579 33.74 30.74 -2.71
C ARG A 579 33.67 30.69 -1.19
N ARG A 580 32.46 30.66 -0.63
CA ARG A 580 32.27 30.49 0.82
C ARG A 580 32.80 29.15 1.32
N ALA A 581 32.52 28.06 0.59
CA ALA A 581 33.05 26.74 0.91
C ALA A 581 34.58 26.68 0.78
N GLU A 582 35.16 27.28 -0.26
CA GLU A 582 36.62 27.37 -0.47
C GLU A 582 37.31 28.20 0.63
N SER A 583 36.71 29.33 1.03
CA SER A 583 37.20 30.14 2.14
C SER A 583 37.19 29.36 3.46
N SER A 584 36.11 28.62 3.73
CA SER A 584 36.00 27.76 4.92
C SER A 584 37.04 26.63 4.88
N ALA A 585 37.24 26.01 3.72
CA ALA A 585 38.25 24.96 3.53
C ALA A 585 39.68 25.49 3.67
N THR A 586 39.94 26.74 3.26
CA THR A 586 41.24 27.41 3.46
C THR A 586 41.48 27.68 4.95
N LYS A 587 40.43 28.08 5.68
CA LYS A 587 40.50 28.40 7.11
C LYS A 587 40.61 27.17 8.01
N HIS A 588 39.89 26.10 7.70
CA HIS A 588 39.72 24.95 8.59
C HIS A 588 40.26 23.62 8.03
N GLY A 589 40.64 23.58 6.74
CA GLY A 589 41.01 22.36 6.02
C GLY A 589 39.84 21.76 5.22
N SER A 590 40.17 20.82 4.33
CA SER A 590 39.18 20.11 3.49
C SER A 590 38.40 19.03 4.25
N VAL A 591 38.89 18.61 5.42
CA VAL A 591 38.21 17.72 6.35
C VAL A 591 38.25 18.40 7.72
N VAL A 592 37.07 18.64 8.29
CA VAL A 592 36.91 19.41 9.54
C VAL A 592 36.15 18.59 10.55
N ASN A 593 36.74 18.36 11.73
CA ASN A 593 36.05 17.82 12.88
C ASN A 593 35.54 18.99 13.73
N CYS A 594 34.23 19.08 13.94
CA CYS A 594 33.62 20.16 14.72
C CYS A 594 32.42 19.65 15.53
N VAL A 595 31.96 20.47 16.49
CA VAL A 595 30.78 20.19 17.32
C VAL A 595 29.58 20.91 16.73
N PHE A 596 28.43 20.22 16.66
CA PHE A 596 27.19 20.80 16.16
C PHE A 596 26.86 22.13 16.87
N GLY A 597 26.54 23.17 16.09
CA GLY A 597 26.23 24.51 16.61
C GLY A 597 27.42 25.36 17.06
N GLY A 598 28.63 24.82 17.11
CA GLY A 598 29.86 25.59 17.39
C GLY A 598 30.24 26.56 16.26
N ASP A 599 31.18 27.46 16.51
CA ASP A 599 31.56 28.50 15.54
C ASP A 599 32.14 27.91 14.25
N THR A 600 33.04 26.92 14.36
CA THR A 600 33.57 26.19 13.20
C THR A 600 32.46 25.48 12.40
N PHE A 601 31.46 24.91 13.08
CA PHE A 601 30.32 24.30 12.40
C PHE A 601 29.47 25.35 11.68
N LYS A 602 29.20 26.49 12.31
CA LYS A 602 28.44 27.60 11.71
C LYS A 602 29.16 28.23 10.50
N ASP A 603 30.50 28.25 10.54
CA ASP A 603 31.34 28.71 9.44
C ASP A 603 31.26 27.75 8.25
N CYS A 604 31.43 26.44 8.50
CA CYS A 604 31.45 25.41 7.46
C CYS A 604 30.06 25.00 6.93
N VAL A 605 29.03 25.04 7.76
CA VAL A 605 27.66 24.57 7.43
C VAL A 605 26.68 25.75 7.37
N PRO A 606 26.15 26.07 6.18
CA PRO A 606 25.17 27.14 6.00
C PRO A 606 23.88 26.92 6.80
N ALA A 607 23.26 28.02 7.23
CA ALA A 607 22.13 28.02 8.16
C ALA A 607 20.96 27.16 7.67
N GLU A 608 20.69 27.21 6.37
CA GLU A 608 19.62 26.47 5.70
C GLU A 608 19.76 24.94 5.80
N ASN A 609 20.96 24.42 6.05
CA ASN A 609 21.21 22.97 6.15
C ASN A 609 21.25 22.44 7.59
N ARG A 610 21.46 23.33 8.58
CA ARG A 610 21.75 22.91 9.97
C ARG A 610 20.60 22.13 10.61
N ALA A 611 19.36 22.53 10.31
CA ALA A 611 18.17 21.86 10.85
C ALA A 611 18.02 20.44 10.27
N GLN A 612 18.36 20.24 9.00
CA GLN A 612 18.36 18.93 8.37
C GLN A 612 19.41 18.01 9.02
N ASP A 613 20.61 18.51 9.27
CA ASP A 613 21.69 17.75 9.92
C ASP A 613 21.29 17.31 11.34
N PHE A 614 20.75 18.23 12.14
CA PHE A 614 20.25 17.92 13.49
C PHE A 614 19.13 16.88 13.46
N TYR A 615 18.20 17.04 12.51
CA TYR A 615 17.08 16.13 12.34
C TYR A 615 17.55 14.70 12.03
N MET A 616 18.56 14.55 11.17
CA MET A 616 19.14 13.25 10.86
C MET A 616 19.91 12.66 12.03
N GLU A 617 20.70 13.47 12.75
CA GLU A 617 21.44 13.02 13.93
C GLU A 617 20.50 12.50 15.03
N SER A 618 19.35 13.13 15.24
CA SER A 618 18.37 12.73 16.27
C SER A 618 17.78 11.31 16.10
N MET A 619 18.02 10.68 14.95
CA MET A 619 17.62 9.28 14.69
C MET A 619 18.68 8.24 15.03
N TRP A 620 19.89 8.63 15.43
CA TRP A 620 20.98 7.74 15.85
C TRP A 620 21.23 7.83 17.35
#